data_AF-A0A2N1KMQ3-F1
#
_entry.id   AF-A0A2N1KMQ3-F1
#
_cell.length_a   1.000
_cell.length_b   1.000
_cell.length_c   1.000
_cell.angle_alpha   90.00
_cell.angle_beta   90.00
_cell.angle_gamma   90.00
#
_symmetry.space_group_name_H-M   'P 1'
#
loop_
_entity.id
_entity.type
_entity.pdbx_description
1 polymer ?
#
loop_
_entity_poly.entity_id
_entity_poly.type
_entity_poly.pdbx_seq_one_letter_code
_entity_poly.pdbx_strand_id
1 'polypeptide(L)'
;MALRPHPLELFLFSCGLLLGATGSLSAQFRKPYEIHIQADGLTGGDQQTPFWLRANEFGLIPLKGPAGIFRAGASLNFATALPDSNKANRRKLDWGLGVEGVQITGPEKQFVLPEAYAKLRYGRVELWGGRRKEFIGITDTTLTSGSIVWSNNALPIPKIQIGTAGFIPLKFLNNFVALKGSFAHGWFDVPYIQGAYLHYKSLHGRFGKPDGKVAFYFGINHMVQWGGHAEYLKNSPVAVNGHLTTAPKDFLWGILLGQLSQERENDRFTGFDGENRVGNHLGNYDIALTVKGERQSLLFYHQHIFEDLSGLLFLNHFDGLYGLSWSLPHAYDKSTRLNKLLFEFLTTNDQAGSTFDITARFQGGDNYFNHSQYVQAGLIMIRPLEPHYYPCIGN
;
A
#
# COMPACT_ATOMS: atom_id res chain seq x y z
N MET A 1 -10.88 -10.47 44.82
CA MET A 1 -9.43 -10.41 44.52
C MET A 1 -8.90 -11.85 44.52
N ALA A 2 -8.83 -12.47 43.35
CA ALA A 2 -8.21 -13.78 43.13
C ALA A 2 -7.72 -13.78 41.68
N LEU A 3 -6.41 -13.62 41.50
CA LEU A 3 -5.73 -13.66 40.20
C LEU A 3 -5.73 -15.10 39.71
N ARG A 4 -6.37 -15.36 38.57
CA ARG A 4 -6.16 -16.61 37.81
C ARG A 4 -4.83 -16.51 37.06
N PRO A 5 -3.98 -17.55 37.06
CA PRO A 5 -2.78 -17.55 36.26
C PRO A 5 -3.15 -17.69 34.78
N HIS A 6 -2.72 -16.74 33.96
CA HIS A 6 -2.71 -16.92 32.50
C HIS A 6 -1.63 -17.95 32.15
N PRO A 7 -1.94 -19.00 31.36
CA PRO A 7 -0.90 -19.88 30.87
C PRO A 7 0.01 -19.10 29.92
N LEU A 8 1.33 -19.17 30.14
CA LEU A 8 2.31 -18.81 29.14
C LEU A 8 2.16 -19.80 27.97
N GLU A 9 1.48 -19.39 26.91
CA GLU A 9 1.54 -20.10 25.64
C GLU A 9 2.90 -19.81 24.98
N LEU A 10 3.78 -20.81 25.06
CA LEU A 10 5.05 -20.82 24.36
C LEU A 10 4.76 -21.06 22.87
N PHE A 11 4.66 -19.99 22.08
CA PHE A 11 4.60 -20.08 20.62
C PHE A 11 5.94 -20.61 20.10
N LEU A 12 6.00 -21.91 19.84
CA LEU A 12 7.07 -22.53 19.06
C LEU A 12 6.95 -22.04 17.61
N PHE A 13 7.81 -21.11 17.21
CA PHE A 13 7.98 -20.73 15.81
C PHE A 13 8.43 -21.97 15.02
N SER A 14 7.52 -22.55 14.24
CA SER A 14 7.89 -23.54 13.23
C SER A 14 8.66 -22.85 12.11
N CYS A 15 9.89 -23.31 11.88
CA CYS A 15 10.79 -22.74 10.90
C CYS A 15 10.39 -23.22 9.50
N GLY A 16 9.58 -22.43 8.79
CA GLY A 16 9.35 -22.64 7.36
C GLY A 16 10.57 -22.15 6.57
N LEU A 17 11.22 -23.03 5.82
CA LEU A 17 12.37 -22.69 4.97
C LEU A 17 11.88 -22.44 3.54
N LEU A 18 12.08 -21.23 3.01
CA LEU A 18 11.90 -20.92 1.59
C LEU A 18 13.27 -21.03 0.90
N LEU A 19 13.41 -21.98 -0.04
CA LEU A 19 14.62 -22.13 -0.86
C LEU A 19 14.29 -21.67 -2.28
N GLY A 20 14.95 -20.62 -2.75
CA GLY A 20 14.82 -20.08 -4.09
C GLY A 20 16.15 -20.10 -4.85
N ALA A 21 16.11 -20.49 -6.13
CA ALA A 21 17.22 -20.31 -7.06
C ALA A 21 16.86 -19.21 -8.07
N THR A 22 17.70 -18.19 -8.20
CA THR A 22 17.50 -17.09 -9.14
C THR A 22 18.54 -17.14 -10.26
N GLY A 23 18.06 -17.06 -11.51
CA GLY A 23 18.91 -16.93 -12.70
C GLY A 23 18.59 -15.64 -13.44
N SER A 24 19.61 -14.83 -13.74
CA SER A 24 19.48 -13.61 -14.57
C SER A 24 20.29 -13.78 -15.85
N LEU A 25 19.65 -13.64 -17.01
CA LEU A 25 20.31 -13.63 -18.31
C LEU A 25 20.33 -12.21 -18.86
N SER A 26 21.49 -11.74 -19.31
CA SER A 26 21.64 -10.42 -19.89
C SER A 26 21.97 -10.48 -21.40
N ALA A 27 21.05 -10.03 -22.27
CA ALA A 27 21.25 -9.72 -23.69
C ALA A 27 21.58 -8.23 -23.98
N GLN A 28 22.12 -7.91 -25.17
CA GLN A 28 22.47 -6.53 -25.55
C GLN A 28 21.25 -5.69 -25.99
N PHE A 29 20.38 -5.28 -25.07
CA PHE A 29 19.37 -4.26 -25.33
C PHE A 29 19.86 -2.86 -24.92
N ARG A 30 19.60 -1.83 -25.74
CA ARG A 30 19.93 -0.41 -25.45
C ARG A 30 19.17 0.19 -24.25
N LYS A 31 18.23 -0.55 -23.67
CA LYS A 31 17.42 -0.14 -22.52
C LYS A 31 17.60 -1.16 -21.40
N PRO A 32 17.59 -0.73 -20.12
CA PRO A 32 17.64 -1.67 -19.01
C PRO A 32 16.46 -2.62 -19.08
N TYR A 33 16.72 -3.92 -19.09
CA TYR A 33 15.71 -4.97 -18.97
C TYR A 33 16.12 -5.91 -17.84
N GLU A 34 15.16 -6.66 -17.36
CA GLU A 34 15.34 -7.68 -16.34
C GLU A 34 14.56 -8.91 -16.76
N ILE A 35 15.18 -10.09 -16.69
CA ILE A 35 14.54 -11.38 -16.89
C ILE A 35 14.86 -12.21 -15.65
N HIS A 36 13.85 -12.81 -15.05
CA HIS A 36 14.02 -13.67 -13.89
C HIS A 36 13.16 -14.93 -14.04
N ILE A 37 13.70 -16.04 -13.53
CA ILE A 37 13.00 -17.29 -13.30
C ILE A 37 13.34 -17.71 -11.87
N GLN A 38 12.31 -18.05 -11.10
CA GLN A 38 12.42 -18.46 -9.71
C GLN A 38 11.51 -19.67 -9.45
N ALA A 39 12.00 -20.61 -8.65
CA ALA A 39 11.21 -21.70 -8.10
C ALA A 39 11.44 -21.75 -6.59
N ASP A 40 10.34 -21.68 -5.83
CA ASP A 40 10.34 -21.70 -4.37
C ASP A 40 9.50 -22.86 -3.84
N GLY A 41 9.96 -23.48 -2.77
CA GLY A 41 9.22 -24.49 -2.01
C GLY A 41 8.85 -23.96 -0.63
N LEU A 42 7.59 -24.12 -0.24
CA LEU A 42 7.10 -23.84 1.10
C LEU A 42 6.74 -25.16 1.78
N THR A 43 7.36 -25.42 2.93
CA THR A 43 7.07 -26.58 3.78
C THR A 43 6.82 -26.12 5.22
N GLY A 44 5.92 -26.80 5.92
CA GLY A 44 5.48 -26.46 7.27
C GLY A 44 4.35 -27.40 7.71
N GLY A 45 4.02 -27.40 9.00
CA GLY A 45 2.90 -28.20 9.53
C GLY A 45 1.51 -27.69 9.08
N ASP A 46 0.44 -28.31 9.56
CA ASP A 46 -0.96 -28.00 9.19
C ASP A 46 -1.43 -26.57 9.58
N GLN A 47 -0.57 -25.80 10.24
CA GLN A 47 -0.85 -24.44 10.66
C GLN A 47 -0.41 -23.42 9.60
N GLN A 48 -1.17 -22.33 9.52
CA GLN A 48 -1.03 -21.25 8.56
C GLN A 48 0.43 -20.79 8.37
N THR A 49 0.81 -20.47 7.13
CA THR A 49 2.13 -19.94 6.78
C THR A 49 2.47 -18.70 7.60
N PRO A 50 3.64 -18.68 8.29
CA PRO A 50 4.06 -17.55 9.12
C PRO A 50 4.00 -16.22 8.39
N PHE A 51 3.50 -15.18 9.05
CA PHE A 51 3.30 -13.85 8.47
C PHE A 51 4.53 -13.29 7.77
N TRP A 52 5.71 -13.40 8.39
CA TRP A 52 6.95 -12.87 7.83
C TRP A 52 7.38 -13.56 6.52
N LEU A 53 6.93 -14.79 6.27
CA LEU A 53 7.19 -15.48 5.01
C LEU A 53 6.25 -15.03 3.88
N ARG A 54 5.16 -14.33 4.20
CA ARG A 54 4.13 -13.87 3.24
C ARG A 54 3.99 -12.35 3.18
N ALA A 55 4.72 -11.62 4.02
CA ALA A 55 4.71 -10.16 4.07
C ALA A 55 5.47 -9.57 2.87
N ASN A 56 4.95 -8.51 2.27
CA ASN A 56 5.43 -7.86 1.04
C ASN A 56 5.61 -8.78 -0.18
N GLU A 57 4.95 -9.94 -0.18
CA GLU A 57 5.03 -10.92 -1.27
C GLU A 57 3.86 -10.80 -2.26
N PHE A 58 3.16 -9.67 -2.27
CA PHE A 58 2.10 -9.34 -3.24
C PHE A 58 1.01 -10.41 -3.35
N GLY A 59 0.71 -11.11 -2.26
CA GLY A 59 -0.31 -12.15 -2.24
C GLY A 59 0.15 -13.52 -2.76
N LEU A 60 1.42 -13.69 -3.12
CA LEU A 60 1.91 -14.83 -3.90
C LEU A 60 2.35 -16.01 -3.06
N ILE A 61 2.54 -15.82 -1.75
CA ILE A 61 2.77 -16.91 -0.81
C ILE A 61 1.41 -17.39 -0.26
N PRO A 62 1.06 -18.69 -0.44
CA PRO A 62 -0.22 -19.23 0.02
C PRO A 62 -0.32 -19.22 1.55
N LEU A 63 -1.55 -19.33 2.05
CA LEU A 63 -1.82 -19.42 3.50
C LEU A 63 -1.50 -20.79 4.08
N LYS A 64 -1.50 -21.83 3.25
CA LYS A 64 -1.33 -23.23 3.66
C LYS A 64 -0.21 -23.87 2.85
N GLY A 65 0.68 -24.56 3.54
CA GLY A 65 1.66 -25.46 2.94
C GLY A 65 1.20 -26.93 2.97
N PRO A 66 2.01 -27.85 2.41
CA PRO A 66 3.16 -27.57 1.57
C PRO A 66 2.74 -27.00 0.20
N ALA A 67 3.54 -26.10 -0.37
CA ALA A 67 3.26 -25.47 -1.66
C ALA A 67 4.51 -25.30 -2.51
N GLY A 68 4.36 -25.39 -3.83
CA GLY A 68 5.42 -25.06 -4.80
C GLY A 68 5.04 -23.83 -5.60
N ILE A 69 5.98 -22.90 -5.76
CA ILE A 69 5.76 -21.60 -6.41
C ILE A 69 6.78 -21.45 -7.55
N PHE A 70 6.30 -21.23 -8.77
CA PHE A 70 7.14 -21.04 -9.95
C PHE A 70 6.84 -19.67 -10.56
N ARG A 71 7.85 -18.84 -10.74
CA ARG A 71 7.71 -17.45 -11.20
C ARG A 71 8.62 -17.22 -12.39
N ALA A 72 8.09 -16.60 -13.43
CA ALA A 72 8.86 -16.18 -14.58
C ALA A 72 8.39 -14.80 -15.03
N GLY A 73 9.32 -13.89 -15.23
CA GLY A 73 9.00 -12.52 -15.59
C GLY A 73 10.08 -11.87 -16.44
N ALA A 74 9.64 -10.87 -17.20
CA ALA A 74 10.49 -10.02 -18.00
C ALA A 74 9.99 -8.57 -17.90
N SER A 75 10.91 -7.62 -17.72
CA SER A 75 10.58 -6.20 -17.71
C SER A 75 11.58 -5.40 -18.55
N LEU A 76 11.09 -4.31 -19.12
CA LEU A 76 11.85 -3.28 -19.82
C LEU A 76 11.61 -1.95 -19.11
N ASN A 77 12.68 -1.38 -18.57
CA ASN A 77 12.66 -0.12 -17.85
C ASN A 77 13.00 1.08 -18.75
N PHE A 78 12.79 2.28 -18.22
CA PHE A 78 13.21 3.51 -18.90
C PHE A 78 14.72 3.51 -19.11
N ALA A 79 15.17 4.04 -20.24
CA ALA A 79 16.58 4.14 -20.58
C ALA A 79 17.35 5.08 -19.65
N THR A 80 16.67 6.11 -19.11
CA THR A 80 17.24 7.03 -18.13
C THR A 80 16.46 6.96 -16.82
N ALA A 81 17.14 6.68 -15.72
CA ALA A 81 16.54 6.76 -14.38
C ALA A 81 16.27 8.23 -14.01
N LEU A 82 15.11 8.53 -13.42
CA LEU A 82 14.77 9.87 -12.91
C LEU A 82 14.25 9.91 -11.45
N PRO A 83 14.71 9.09 -10.49
CA PRO A 83 13.93 8.93 -9.25
C PRO A 83 13.95 10.18 -8.35
N ASP A 84 15.06 10.91 -8.34
CA ASP A 84 15.22 12.23 -7.70
C ASP A 84 16.61 12.79 -8.11
N SER A 85 16.67 13.55 -9.20
CA SER A 85 17.96 14.03 -9.74
C SER A 85 17.88 15.45 -10.31
N ASN A 86 18.97 16.18 -10.11
CA ASN A 86 19.23 17.47 -10.75
C ASN A 86 19.78 17.32 -12.18
N LYS A 87 20.11 16.09 -12.62
CA LYS A 87 20.66 15.85 -13.96
C LYS A 87 19.63 16.13 -15.05
N ALA A 88 20.07 16.79 -16.12
CA ALA A 88 19.24 17.05 -17.29
C ALA A 88 18.86 15.73 -17.98
N ASN A 89 17.57 15.51 -18.20
CA ASN A 89 17.11 14.34 -18.94
C ASN A 89 17.36 14.55 -20.44
N ARG A 90 18.18 13.68 -21.04
CA ARG A 90 18.50 13.73 -22.47
C ARG A 90 17.38 13.19 -23.36
N ARG A 91 16.46 12.37 -22.83
CA ARG A 91 15.35 11.78 -23.59
C ARG A 91 14.01 12.20 -23.00
N LYS A 92 13.29 13.09 -23.69
CA LYS A 92 11.97 13.54 -23.24
C LYS A 92 10.93 12.42 -23.28
N LEU A 93 10.91 11.61 -24.33
CA LEU A 93 10.00 10.47 -24.44
C LEU A 93 10.73 9.16 -24.10
N ASP A 94 10.14 8.35 -23.23
CA ASP A 94 10.62 7.01 -22.91
C ASP A 94 9.44 6.09 -22.56
N TRP A 95 9.63 4.79 -22.60
CA TRP A 95 8.57 3.81 -22.36
C TRP A 95 9.11 2.57 -21.64
N GLY A 96 8.23 1.68 -21.21
CA GLY A 96 8.59 0.41 -20.61
C GLY A 96 7.39 -0.50 -20.51
N LEU A 97 7.63 -1.76 -20.21
CA LEU A 97 6.59 -2.75 -19.98
C LEU A 97 7.12 -3.83 -19.06
N GLY A 98 6.24 -4.58 -18.41
CA GLY A 98 6.62 -5.69 -17.57
C GLY A 98 5.52 -6.74 -17.54
N VAL A 99 5.93 -8.00 -17.49
CA VAL A 99 5.05 -9.16 -17.32
C VAL A 99 5.70 -10.15 -16.37
N GLU A 100 4.93 -10.68 -15.44
CA GLU A 100 5.33 -11.77 -14.54
C GLU A 100 4.15 -12.72 -14.39
N GLY A 101 4.38 -13.99 -14.69
CA GLY A 101 3.45 -15.09 -14.42
C GLY A 101 3.94 -15.92 -13.25
N VAL A 102 3.02 -16.31 -12.36
CA VAL A 102 3.31 -17.12 -11.18
C VAL A 102 2.34 -18.28 -11.10
N GLN A 103 2.88 -19.49 -11.07
CA GLN A 103 2.14 -20.73 -10.86
C GLN A 103 2.35 -21.18 -9.41
N ILE A 104 1.25 -21.29 -8.66
CA ILE A 104 1.24 -21.83 -7.30
C ILE A 104 0.59 -23.23 -7.36
N THR A 105 1.21 -24.16 -6.67
CA THR A 105 0.82 -25.58 -6.59
C THR A 105 0.77 -26.00 -5.12
N GLY A 106 0.01 -27.06 -4.82
CA GLY A 106 -0.26 -27.51 -3.45
C GLY A 106 -1.76 -27.53 -3.17
N PRO A 107 -2.20 -27.27 -1.92
CA PRO A 107 -3.61 -27.21 -1.53
C PRO A 107 -4.41 -26.18 -2.34
N GLU A 108 -3.81 -25.03 -2.65
CA GLU A 108 -4.41 -23.97 -3.44
C GLU A 108 -3.66 -23.85 -4.78
N LYS A 109 -4.25 -24.41 -5.84
CA LYS A 109 -3.69 -24.30 -7.20
C LYS A 109 -4.21 -23.03 -7.86
N GLN A 110 -3.30 -22.15 -8.24
CA GLN A 110 -3.66 -20.89 -8.91
C GLN A 110 -2.55 -20.45 -9.85
N PHE A 111 -2.95 -19.87 -10.98
CA PHE A 111 -2.06 -19.09 -11.83
C PHE A 111 -2.41 -17.63 -11.64
N VAL A 112 -1.41 -16.82 -11.31
CA VAL A 112 -1.58 -15.39 -11.04
C VAL A 112 -0.62 -14.58 -11.89
N LEU A 113 -1.09 -13.41 -12.33
CA LEU A 113 -0.34 -12.48 -13.14
C LEU A 113 -0.11 -11.21 -12.31
N PRO A 114 0.85 -11.18 -11.37
CA PRO A 114 1.09 -10.04 -10.49
C PRO A 114 1.63 -8.81 -11.21
N GLU A 115 2.29 -8.98 -12.35
CA GLU A 115 2.70 -7.90 -13.22
C GLU A 115 2.24 -8.13 -14.66
N ALA A 116 1.59 -7.13 -15.23
CA ALA A 116 1.25 -7.01 -16.64
C ALA A 116 0.92 -5.55 -16.88
N TYR A 117 1.91 -4.77 -17.29
CA TYR A 117 1.76 -3.32 -17.42
C TYR A 117 2.56 -2.74 -18.59
N ALA A 118 2.13 -1.57 -19.05
CA ALA A 118 2.87 -0.70 -19.93
C ALA A 118 3.00 0.69 -19.29
N LYS A 119 4.14 1.35 -19.49
CA LYS A 119 4.42 2.69 -18.98
C LYS A 119 5.03 3.57 -20.05
N LEU A 120 4.62 4.83 -20.07
CA LEU A 120 5.10 5.90 -20.95
C LEU A 120 5.54 7.06 -20.07
N ARG A 121 6.63 7.71 -20.45
CA ARG A 121 7.12 8.91 -19.76
C ARG A 121 7.37 10.01 -20.76
N TYR A 122 6.83 11.18 -20.46
CA TYR A 122 7.16 12.43 -21.14
C TYR A 122 7.76 13.43 -20.14
N GLY A 123 9.06 13.70 -20.28
CA GLY A 123 9.83 14.55 -19.38
C GLY A 123 9.92 13.96 -17.97
N ARG A 124 9.19 14.56 -17.04
CA ARG A 124 9.09 14.14 -15.63
C ARG A 124 7.71 13.59 -15.26
N VAL A 125 6.82 13.42 -16.25
CA VAL A 125 5.48 12.84 -16.06
C VAL A 125 5.49 11.42 -16.60
N GLU A 126 4.96 10.49 -15.81
CA GLU A 126 4.77 9.09 -16.14
C GLU A 126 3.26 8.80 -16.22
N LEU A 127 2.86 8.07 -17.25
CA LEU A 127 1.55 7.45 -17.39
C LEU A 127 1.79 5.95 -17.50
N TRP A 128 1.09 5.14 -16.72
CA TRP A 128 1.14 3.70 -16.86
C TRP A 128 -0.22 3.06 -16.65
N GLY A 129 -0.41 1.88 -17.22
CA GLY A 129 -1.65 1.13 -17.13
C GLY A 129 -1.37 -0.37 -17.01
N GLY A 130 -2.20 -1.06 -16.23
CA GLY A 130 -2.15 -2.50 -16.03
C GLY A 130 -2.00 -2.87 -14.55
N ARG A 131 -1.46 -4.05 -14.28
CA ARG A 131 -1.13 -4.51 -12.93
C ARG A 131 0.38 -4.42 -12.72
N ARG A 132 0.82 -3.75 -11.65
CA ARG A 132 2.24 -3.47 -11.38
C ARG A 132 2.52 -3.56 -9.89
N LYS A 133 3.63 -4.19 -9.50
CA LYS A 133 4.10 -4.16 -8.12
C LYS A 133 4.56 -2.75 -7.77
N GLU A 134 3.99 -2.18 -6.72
CA GLU A 134 4.26 -0.80 -6.31
C GLU A 134 4.38 -0.66 -4.81
N PHE A 135 5.33 0.13 -4.37
CA PHE A 135 5.44 0.55 -2.99
C PHE A 135 4.90 1.99 -2.83
N ILE A 136 3.94 2.19 -1.93
CA ILE A 136 3.30 3.48 -1.67
C ILE A 136 3.76 4.03 -0.32
N GLY A 137 3.99 5.34 -0.27
CA GLY A 137 4.41 6.05 0.93
C GLY A 137 5.93 6.17 1.12
N ILE A 138 6.34 6.68 2.28
CA ILE A 138 7.75 6.88 2.66
C ILE A 138 8.06 6.05 3.90
N THR A 139 8.65 4.87 3.68
CA THR A 139 9.13 3.94 4.71
C THR A 139 10.33 3.18 4.13
N ASP A 140 10.93 2.29 4.92
CA ASP A 140 11.86 1.30 4.39
C ASP A 140 11.18 0.45 3.30
N THR A 141 11.88 0.06 2.25
CA THR A 141 11.31 -0.78 1.16
C THR A 141 11.93 -2.17 1.08
N THR A 142 12.83 -2.48 2.01
CA THR A 142 13.64 -3.70 1.98
C THR A 142 13.37 -4.63 3.16
N LEU A 143 13.09 -4.06 4.34
CA LEU A 143 12.90 -4.81 5.59
C LEU A 143 11.55 -4.52 6.26
N THR A 144 10.81 -3.49 5.83
CA THR A 144 9.51 -3.13 6.40
C THR A 144 8.53 -4.29 6.31
N SER A 145 7.53 -4.32 7.18
CA SER A 145 6.34 -5.16 7.01
C SER A 145 5.30 -4.59 6.01
N GLY A 146 5.54 -3.39 5.49
CA GLY A 146 4.72 -2.70 4.49
C GLY A 146 4.25 -1.34 4.98
N SER A 147 3.67 -0.54 4.08
CA SER A 147 3.04 0.72 4.50
C SER A 147 1.71 0.46 5.21
N ILE A 148 1.37 1.30 6.21
CA ILE A 148 0.16 1.15 7.03
C ILE A 148 -1.15 1.12 6.22
N VAL A 149 -1.22 1.82 5.08
CA VAL A 149 -2.42 1.82 4.20
C VAL A 149 -2.22 1.02 2.90
N TRP A 150 -1.03 0.48 2.67
CA TRP A 150 -0.69 -0.28 1.45
C TRP A 150 0.50 -1.22 1.72
N SER A 151 0.24 -2.37 2.33
CA SER A 151 1.26 -3.22 2.93
C SER A 151 1.95 -4.20 1.96
N ASN A 152 1.67 -4.11 0.66
CA ASN A 152 2.21 -5.05 -0.35
C ASN A 152 1.94 -6.54 -0.08
N ASN A 153 0.98 -6.87 0.79
CA ASN A 153 0.62 -8.25 1.13
C ASN A 153 -0.44 -8.86 0.22
N ALA A 154 -1.09 -8.04 -0.61
CA ALA A 154 -2.13 -8.44 -1.57
C ALA A 154 -1.66 -8.27 -3.02
N LEU A 155 -2.36 -8.93 -3.94
CA LEU A 155 -2.11 -8.78 -5.37
C LEU A 155 -2.31 -7.31 -5.77
N PRO A 156 -1.44 -6.73 -6.62
CA PRO A 156 -1.62 -5.36 -7.04
C PRO A 156 -2.95 -5.17 -7.78
N ILE A 157 -3.59 -4.03 -7.54
CA ILE A 157 -4.84 -3.65 -8.18
C ILE A 157 -4.52 -3.13 -9.59
N PRO A 158 -5.12 -3.70 -10.66
CA PRO A 158 -5.02 -3.13 -11.99
C PRO A 158 -5.51 -1.68 -12.01
N LYS A 159 -4.70 -0.76 -12.52
CA LYS A 159 -5.06 0.65 -12.58
C LYS A 159 -4.40 1.39 -13.73
N ILE A 160 -4.94 2.55 -14.04
CA ILE A 160 -4.28 3.58 -14.85
C ILE A 160 -3.84 4.69 -13.91
N GLN A 161 -2.58 5.09 -13.99
CA GLN A 161 -2.01 6.10 -13.13
C GLN A 161 -1.20 7.10 -13.94
N ILE A 162 -1.46 8.38 -13.70
CA ILE A 162 -0.61 9.49 -14.11
C ILE A 162 0.09 10.04 -12.87
N GLY A 163 1.36 10.39 -12.98
CA GLY A 163 2.10 10.96 -11.88
C GLY A 163 3.45 11.48 -12.29
N THR A 164 4.23 11.90 -11.30
CA THR A 164 5.61 12.30 -11.53
C THR A 164 6.52 11.08 -11.55
N ALA A 165 7.46 11.04 -12.50
CA ALA A 165 8.50 10.02 -12.60
C ALA A 165 9.60 10.29 -11.55
N GLY A 166 9.24 10.28 -10.25
CA GLY A 166 10.11 10.69 -9.14
C GLY A 166 9.83 12.11 -8.63
N PHE A 167 10.72 12.62 -7.77
CA PHE A 167 10.63 13.98 -7.24
C PHE A 167 11.05 15.02 -8.29
N ILE A 168 10.23 16.07 -8.45
CA ILE A 168 10.46 17.20 -9.34
C ILE A 168 10.94 18.40 -8.52
N PRO A 169 12.22 18.79 -8.60
CA PRO A 169 12.73 19.95 -7.88
C PRO A 169 12.16 21.25 -8.45
N LEU A 170 11.75 22.13 -7.54
CA LEU A 170 11.26 23.47 -7.82
C LEU A 170 12.47 24.40 -8.03
N LYS A 171 12.73 24.77 -9.29
CA LYS A 171 13.91 25.56 -9.67
C LYS A 171 13.95 26.94 -9.02
N PHE A 172 12.79 27.58 -8.84
CA PHE A 172 12.68 28.89 -8.19
C PHE A 172 13.02 28.87 -6.69
N LEU A 173 13.12 27.67 -6.09
CA LEU A 173 13.58 27.44 -4.72
C LEU A 173 14.99 26.81 -4.70
N ASN A 174 15.81 27.06 -5.72
CA ASN A 174 17.16 26.51 -5.84
C ASN A 174 17.24 24.98 -5.70
N ASN A 175 16.19 24.28 -6.14
CA ASN A 175 16.01 22.82 -6.03
C ASN A 175 15.94 22.29 -4.58
N PHE A 176 15.73 23.16 -3.58
CA PHE A 176 15.61 22.77 -2.17
C PHE A 176 14.26 22.11 -1.85
N VAL A 177 13.20 22.48 -2.58
CA VAL A 177 11.90 21.79 -2.48
C VAL A 177 11.70 20.98 -3.74
N ALA A 178 11.22 19.74 -3.60
CA ALA A 178 10.79 18.92 -4.71
C ALA A 178 9.44 18.29 -4.44
N LEU A 179 8.63 18.12 -5.48
CA LEU A 179 7.28 17.55 -5.38
C LEU A 179 7.19 16.23 -6.14
N LYS A 180 6.49 15.26 -5.55
CA LYS A 180 6.09 14.01 -6.20
C LYS A 180 4.57 13.86 -6.02
N GLY A 181 3.87 13.42 -7.06
CA GLY A 181 2.43 13.23 -6.96
C GLY A 181 1.93 12.20 -7.95
N SER A 182 0.81 11.57 -7.59
CA SER A 182 0.15 10.55 -8.40
C SER A 182 -1.36 10.74 -8.37
N PHE A 183 -2.01 10.33 -9.45
CA PHE A 183 -3.46 10.25 -9.58
C PHE A 183 -3.78 8.97 -10.35
N ALA A 184 -4.64 8.12 -9.79
CA ALA A 184 -4.98 6.85 -10.40
C ALA A 184 -6.46 6.50 -10.25
N HIS A 185 -6.90 5.69 -11.20
CA HIS A 185 -8.17 4.99 -11.17
C HIS A 185 -7.92 3.50 -11.43
N GLY A 186 -8.41 2.64 -10.56
CA GLY A 186 -8.20 1.20 -10.59
C GLY A 186 -9.49 0.40 -10.45
N TRP A 187 -9.38 -0.90 -10.71
CA TRP A 187 -10.50 -1.83 -10.72
C TRP A 187 -10.21 -2.94 -9.73
N PHE A 188 -11.07 -3.07 -8.71
CA PHE A 188 -11.00 -4.19 -7.80
C PHE A 188 -11.48 -5.45 -8.53
N ASP A 189 -10.76 -6.55 -8.31
CA ASP A 189 -11.09 -7.88 -8.80
C ASP A 189 -11.24 -8.80 -7.59
N VAL A 190 -12.40 -8.68 -6.93
CA VAL A 190 -12.68 -9.28 -5.62
C VAL A 190 -14.06 -9.94 -5.61
N PRO A 191 -14.22 -11.13 -5.00
CA PRO A 191 -15.45 -11.90 -5.12
C PRO A 191 -16.63 -11.35 -4.32
N TYR A 192 -16.38 -10.60 -3.24
CA TYR A 192 -17.44 -10.14 -2.33
C TYR A 192 -18.20 -8.91 -2.86
N ILE A 193 -17.58 -8.10 -3.72
CA ILE A 193 -18.21 -6.92 -4.33
C ILE A 193 -17.75 -6.75 -5.77
N GLN A 194 -18.71 -6.74 -6.69
CA GLN A 194 -18.45 -6.68 -8.13
C GLN A 194 -18.45 -5.24 -8.61
N GLY A 195 -17.54 -4.90 -9.53
CA GLY A 195 -17.50 -3.58 -10.15
C GLY A 195 -17.10 -2.43 -9.21
N ALA A 196 -16.40 -2.74 -8.13
CA ALA A 196 -15.83 -1.72 -7.25
C ALA A 196 -14.54 -1.12 -7.85
N TYR A 197 -14.33 0.17 -7.62
CA TYR A 197 -13.23 0.94 -8.16
C TYR A 197 -12.32 1.47 -7.06
N LEU A 198 -11.04 1.66 -7.41
CA LEU A 198 -10.06 2.38 -6.62
C LEU A 198 -9.90 3.79 -7.19
N HIS A 199 -10.05 4.82 -6.36
CA HIS A 199 -9.47 6.12 -6.60
C HIS A 199 -8.22 6.26 -5.74
N TYR A 200 -7.11 6.76 -6.29
CA TYR A 200 -5.90 7.04 -5.52
C TYR A 200 -5.31 8.37 -5.94
N LYS A 201 -4.93 9.18 -4.95
CA LYS A 201 -4.15 10.41 -5.16
C LYS A 201 -3.08 10.55 -4.09
N SER A 202 -1.96 11.14 -4.47
CA SER A 202 -0.89 11.45 -3.52
C SER A 202 -0.18 12.74 -3.86
N LEU A 203 0.34 13.39 -2.82
CA LEU A 203 1.23 14.54 -2.94
C LEU A 203 2.28 14.47 -1.84
N HIS A 204 3.55 14.50 -2.25
CA HIS A 204 4.70 14.44 -1.37
C HIS A 204 5.66 15.58 -1.67
N GLY A 205 6.12 16.25 -0.63
CA GLY A 205 7.20 17.22 -0.66
C GLY A 205 8.48 16.62 -0.07
N ARG A 206 9.61 16.94 -0.71
CA ARG A 206 10.96 16.76 -0.16
C ARG A 206 11.58 18.13 0.08
N PHE A 207 12.08 18.35 1.28
CA PHE A 207 12.75 19.58 1.73
C PHE A 207 14.22 19.26 2.04
N GLY A 208 15.12 19.73 1.18
CA GLY A 208 16.54 19.38 1.16
C GLY A 208 17.05 19.38 -0.27
N LYS A 209 18.34 19.10 -0.52
CA LYS A 209 18.81 18.84 -1.89
C LYS A 209 18.92 17.32 -2.11
N PRO A 210 18.74 16.79 -3.34
CA PRO A 210 18.87 15.34 -3.59
C PRO A 210 20.21 14.75 -3.12
N ASP A 211 21.27 15.54 -3.29
CA ASP A 211 22.66 15.29 -2.90
C ASP A 211 23.02 15.86 -1.51
N GLY A 212 22.03 16.40 -0.79
CA GLY A 212 22.21 16.92 0.56
C GLY A 212 22.36 15.81 1.60
N LYS A 213 23.00 16.15 2.73
CA LYS A 213 23.15 15.25 3.89
C LYS A 213 21.84 15.04 4.64
N VAL A 214 20.92 16.00 4.59
CA VAL A 214 19.63 15.92 5.29
C VAL A 214 18.51 16.26 4.33
N ALA A 215 17.44 15.48 4.37
CA ALA A 215 16.19 15.83 3.71
C ALA A 215 15.01 15.40 4.57
N PHE A 216 14.07 16.33 4.76
CA PHE A 216 12.77 16.07 5.38
C PHE A 216 11.73 15.80 4.29
N TYR A 217 10.78 14.93 4.58
CA TYR A 217 9.69 14.59 3.69
C TYR A 217 8.37 14.73 4.44
N PHE A 218 7.40 15.30 3.74
CA PHE A 218 6.02 15.36 4.19
C PHE A 218 5.13 15.04 3.01
N GLY A 219 4.12 14.19 3.19
CA GLY A 219 3.16 13.94 2.14
C GLY A 219 1.88 13.30 2.63
N ILE A 220 0.95 13.15 1.71
CA ILE A 220 -0.35 12.54 1.94
C ILE A 220 -0.62 11.52 0.86
N ASN A 221 -1.09 10.34 1.26
CA ASN A 221 -1.74 9.37 0.37
C ASN A 221 -3.20 9.33 0.74
N HIS A 222 -4.07 9.36 -0.27
CA HIS A 222 -5.50 9.19 -0.09
C HIS A 222 -6.03 8.22 -1.14
N MET A 223 -6.70 7.19 -0.67
CA MET A 223 -7.36 6.18 -1.49
C MET A 223 -8.82 6.09 -1.10
N VAL A 224 -9.65 5.79 -2.09
CA VAL A 224 -11.08 5.57 -1.89
C VAL A 224 -11.50 4.33 -2.66
N GLN A 225 -12.08 3.37 -1.95
CA GLN A 225 -12.83 2.29 -2.59
C GLN A 225 -14.27 2.76 -2.81
N TRP A 226 -14.74 2.74 -4.06
CA TRP A 226 -16.04 3.31 -4.41
C TRP A 226 -16.79 2.51 -5.48
N GLY A 227 -18.11 2.69 -5.54
CA GLY A 227 -18.98 1.97 -6.47
C GLY A 227 -19.07 0.47 -6.21
N GLY A 228 -19.77 -0.22 -7.11
CA GLY A 228 -19.93 -1.66 -7.09
C GLY A 228 -21.30 -2.13 -6.63
N HIS A 229 -21.48 -3.46 -6.64
CA HIS A 229 -22.71 -4.14 -6.29
C HIS A 229 -22.41 -5.46 -5.58
N ALA A 230 -23.22 -5.80 -4.58
CA ALA A 230 -23.13 -7.08 -3.89
C ALA A 230 -24.49 -7.58 -3.41
N GLU A 231 -24.64 -8.91 -3.30
CA GLU A 231 -25.89 -9.53 -2.82
C GLU A 231 -26.21 -9.12 -1.38
N TYR A 232 -25.20 -9.07 -0.51
CA TYR A 232 -25.37 -8.69 0.89
C TYR A 232 -25.83 -7.23 1.07
N LEU A 233 -25.69 -6.41 0.02
CA LEU A 233 -26.13 -5.01 0.03
C LEU A 233 -27.60 -4.83 -0.39
N LYS A 234 -28.25 -5.84 -1.00
CA LYS A 234 -29.61 -5.66 -1.57
C LYS A 234 -30.67 -5.23 -0.56
N ASN A 235 -30.60 -5.79 0.64
CA ASN A 235 -31.52 -5.47 1.75
C ASN A 235 -30.82 -4.67 2.86
N SER A 236 -29.70 -4.02 2.54
CA SER A 236 -28.90 -3.29 3.51
C SER A 236 -29.31 -1.81 3.55
N PRO A 237 -29.35 -1.16 4.72
CA PRO A 237 -29.65 0.28 4.81
C PRO A 237 -28.52 1.17 4.26
N VAL A 238 -27.36 0.60 3.93
CA VAL A 238 -26.19 1.36 3.44
C VAL A 238 -26.01 1.31 1.92
N ALA A 239 -27.00 0.82 1.17
CA ALA A 239 -26.93 0.75 -0.29
C ALA A 239 -28.33 0.85 -0.92
N VAL A 240 -28.40 1.28 -2.19
CA VAL A 240 -29.66 1.34 -2.93
C VAL A 240 -29.81 0.06 -3.76
N ASN A 241 -30.69 -0.85 -3.32
CA ASN A 241 -30.95 -2.13 -3.99
C ASN A 241 -29.66 -2.91 -4.31
N GLY A 242 -28.71 -2.89 -3.39
CA GLY A 242 -27.43 -3.58 -3.53
C GLY A 242 -26.37 -2.85 -4.33
N HIS A 243 -26.67 -1.67 -4.87
CA HIS A 243 -25.75 -0.85 -5.64
C HIS A 243 -25.22 0.32 -4.83
N LEU A 244 -23.94 0.62 -5.04
CA LEU A 244 -23.28 1.84 -4.58
C LEU A 244 -23.14 2.80 -5.77
N THR A 245 -23.27 4.10 -5.52
CA THR A 245 -23.28 5.08 -6.61
C THR A 245 -22.02 5.03 -7.47
N THR A 246 -22.21 5.18 -8.79
CA THR A 246 -21.13 5.33 -9.77
C THR A 246 -21.23 6.66 -10.53
N ALA A 247 -22.06 7.59 -10.04
CA ALA A 247 -22.34 8.83 -10.75
C ALA A 247 -21.10 9.76 -10.77
N PRO A 248 -20.81 10.41 -11.92
CA PRO A 248 -19.67 11.32 -12.03
C PRO A 248 -19.67 12.48 -11.02
N LYS A 249 -20.84 12.95 -10.60
CA LYS A 249 -20.96 14.01 -9.57
C LYS A 249 -20.53 13.51 -8.19
N ASP A 250 -20.91 12.29 -7.84
CA ASP A 250 -20.58 11.69 -6.55
C ASP A 250 -19.08 11.34 -6.52
N PHE A 251 -18.51 10.95 -7.67
CA PHE A 251 -17.07 10.85 -7.87
C PHE A 251 -16.34 12.18 -7.64
N LEU A 252 -16.78 13.27 -8.29
CA LEU A 252 -16.11 14.56 -8.17
C LEU A 252 -16.17 15.12 -6.74
N TRP A 253 -17.37 15.16 -6.16
CA TRP A 253 -17.58 15.82 -4.87
C TRP A 253 -17.22 14.92 -3.69
N GLY A 254 -17.76 13.70 -3.64
CA GLY A 254 -17.57 12.78 -2.53
C GLY A 254 -16.17 12.17 -2.51
N ILE A 255 -15.74 11.59 -3.64
CA ILE A 255 -14.52 10.79 -3.70
C ILE A 255 -13.27 11.66 -3.93
N LEU A 256 -13.28 12.47 -4.98
CA LEU A 256 -12.11 13.26 -5.37
C LEU A 256 -11.89 14.46 -4.43
N LEU A 257 -12.93 15.17 -4.04
CA LEU A 257 -12.82 16.34 -3.16
C LEU A 257 -13.06 16.03 -1.68
N GLY A 258 -13.64 14.88 -1.34
CA GLY A 258 -13.93 14.53 0.05
C GLY A 258 -15.02 15.39 0.68
N GLN A 259 -15.98 15.88 -0.12
CA GLN A 259 -17.08 16.72 0.36
C GLN A 259 -18.32 15.88 0.70
N LEU A 260 -19.05 16.31 1.72
CA LEU A 260 -20.37 15.76 2.01
C LEU A 260 -21.34 16.15 0.91
N SER A 261 -22.29 15.27 0.64
CA SER A 261 -23.40 15.56 -0.26
C SER A 261 -24.32 16.63 0.34
N GLN A 262 -24.91 17.46 -0.51
CA GLN A 262 -26.01 18.36 -0.09
C GLN A 262 -27.34 17.62 0.08
N GLU A 263 -27.48 16.48 -0.60
CA GLU A 263 -28.62 15.56 -0.49
C GLU A 263 -28.29 14.51 0.58
N ARG A 264 -29.14 14.32 1.59
CA ARG A 264 -28.95 13.29 2.63
C ARG A 264 -29.16 11.89 2.06
N GLU A 265 -30.11 11.71 1.16
CA GLU A 265 -30.41 10.45 0.48
C GLU A 265 -31.08 10.74 -0.87
N ASN A 266 -31.02 9.78 -1.80
CA ASN A 266 -31.70 9.85 -3.09
C ASN A 266 -31.78 8.44 -3.74
N ASP A 267 -32.04 8.40 -5.04
CA ASP A 267 -32.14 7.18 -5.85
C ASP A 267 -30.79 6.49 -6.15
N ARG A 268 -29.66 7.10 -5.79
CA ARG A 268 -28.30 6.59 -6.05
C ARG A 268 -27.56 6.15 -4.80
N PHE A 269 -27.87 6.76 -3.65
CA PHE A 269 -27.20 6.49 -2.37
C PHE A 269 -28.14 6.74 -1.18
N THR A 270 -27.82 6.16 -0.02
CA THR A 270 -28.68 6.23 1.17
C THR A 270 -28.20 7.29 2.16
N GLY A 271 -28.93 7.48 3.26
CA GLY A 271 -28.50 8.32 4.40
C GLY A 271 -27.06 8.05 4.87
N PHE A 272 -26.58 6.81 4.73
CA PHE A 272 -25.20 6.44 5.05
C PHE A 272 -24.19 7.30 4.27
N ASP A 273 -24.37 7.42 2.94
CA ASP A 273 -23.47 8.17 2.06
C ASP A 273 -23.68 9.68 2.10
N GLY A 274 -24.88 10.15 2.49
CA GLY A 274 -25.17 11.58 2.59
C GLY A 274 -24.78 12.20 3.93
N GLU A 275 -24.80 11.41 5.01
CA GLU A 275 -24.29 11.81 6.33
C GLU A 275 -22.77 11.60 6.44
N ASN A 276 -22.23 10.64 5.70
CA ASN A 276 -20.79 10.41 5.56
C ASN A 276 -20.29 10.86 4.18
N ARG A 277 -19.05 10.53 3.83
CA ARG A 277 -18.51 10.74 2.48
C ARG A 277 -18.78 9.49 1.67
N VAL A 278 -19.12 9.67 0.39
CA VAL A 278 -19.36 8.57 -0.55
C VAL A 278 -18.10 7.70 -0.68
N GLY A 279 -18.25 6.40 -0.44
CA GLY A 279 -17.16 5.42 -0.56
C GLY A 279 -16.34 5.26 0.72
N ASN A 280 -15.43 4.29 0.70
CA ASN A 280 -14.53 4.00 1.81
C ASN A 280 -13.22 4.76 1.66
N HIS A 281 -13.04 5.82 2.44
CA HIS A 281 -11.85 6.66 2.44
C HIS A 281 -10.78 6.09 3.39
N LEU A 282 -9.56 5.93 2.89
CA LEU A 282 -8.40 5.54 3.67
C LEU A 282 -7.21 6.39 3.24
N GLY A 283 -6.34 6.77 4.17
CA GLY A 283 -5.12 7.45 3.82
C GLY A 283 -4.13 7.54 4.97
N ASN A 284 -2.98 8.12 4.66
CA ASN A 284 -1.98 8.43 5.67
C ASN A 284 -1.21 9.70 5.33
N TYR A 285 -0.69 10.35 6.36
CA TYR A 285 0.40 11.29 6.23
C TYR A 285 1.73 10.54 6.34
N ASP A 286 2.65 10.81 5.40
CA ASP A 286 4.03 10.37 5.49
C ASP A 286 4.87 11.51 6.07
N ILE A 287 5.51 11.29 7.22
CA ILE A 287 6.46 12.22 7.83
C ILE A 287 7.79 11.49 7.93
N ALA A 288 8.84 11.99 7.28
CA ALA A 288 10.14 11.33 7.32
C ALA A 288 11.34 12.27 7.33
N LEU A 289 12.42 11.81 7.94
CA LEU A 289 13.72 12.47 7.96
C LEU A 289 14.79 11.50 7.48
N THR A 290 15.56 11.91 6.48
CA THR A 290 16.76 11.19 6.04
C THR A 290 18.01 11.94 6.45
N VAL A 291 18.99 11.20 6.96
CA VAL A 291 20.33 11.69 7.28
C VAL A 291 21.35 10.78 6.60
N LYS A 292 22.09 11.32 5.63
CA LYS A 292 23.12 10.64 4.85
C LYS A 292 24.50 11.05 5.35
N GLY A 293 25.27 10.07 5.83
CA GLY A 293 26.71 10.15 6.02
C GLY A 293 27.48 9.61 4.81
N GLU A 294 28.81 9.53 4.92
CA GLU A 294 29.65 9.05 3.81
C GLU A 294 29.49 7.55 3.53
N ARG A 295 29.23 6.75 4.58
CA ARG A 295 29.14 5.29 4.51
C ARG A 295 27.88 4.72 5.16
N GLN A 296 27.03 5.58 5.71
CA GLN A 296 25.83 5.16 6.43
C GLN A 296 24.69 6.12 6.15
N SER A 297 23.46 5.65 6.34
CA SER A 297 22.28 6.51 6.27
C SER A 297 21.22 6.08 7.27
N LEU A 298 20.55 7.07 7.83
CA LEU A 298 19.39 6.90 8.69
C LEU A 298 18.15 7.40 7.96
N LEU A 299 17.05 6.67 8.13
CA LEU A 299 15.71 7.07 7.75
C LEU A 299 14.82 6.90 8.98
N PHE A 300 14.29 8.01 9.48
CA PHE A 300 13.23 8.05 10.47
C PHE A 300 11.92 8.31 9.75
N TYR A 301 10.86 7.59 10.07
CA TYR A 301 9.55 7.82 9.49
C TYR A 301 8.43 7.57 10.47
N HIS A 302 7.32 8.29 10.28
CA HIS A 302 6.02 8.06 10.87
C HIS A 302 4.97 8.13 9.76
N GLN A 303 4.15 7.09 9.68
CA GLN A 303 2.96 7.07 8.83
C GLN A 303 1.73 7.20 9.71
N HIS A 304 1.11 8.39 9.71
CA HIS A 304 -0.09 8.69 10.49
C HIS A 304 -1.34 8.32 9.69
N ILE A 305 -2.15 7.37 10.16
CA ILE A 305 -3.36 6.90 9.46
C ILE A 305 -4.54 7.86 9.63
N PHE A 306 -5.40 7.94 8.62
CA PHE A 306 -6.74 8.52 8.72
C PHE A 306 -7.75 7.77 7.85
N GLU A 307 -8.98 7.62 8.35
CA GLU A 307 -10.13 7.11 7.58
C GLU A 307 -11.28 8.11 7.53
N ASP A 308 -11.27 9.08 8.46
CA ASP A 308 -12.30 10.09 8.60
C ASP A 308 -11.71 11.50 8.81
N LEU A 309 -12.54 12.44 9.22
CA LEU A 309 -12.10 13.81 9.50
C LEU A 309 -11.26 13.91 10.78
N SER A 310 -11.52 13.07 11.79
CA SER A 310 -10.79 13.09 13.06
C SER A 310 -9.31 12.76 12.83
N GLY A 311 -9.04 11.73 12.01
CA GLY A 311 -7.70 11.32 11.62
C GLY A 311 -6.96 12.36 10.76
N LEU A 312 -7.68 13.04 9.85
CA LEU A 312 -7.12 14.13 9.05
C LEU A 312 -6.66 15.32 9.91
N LEU A 313 -7.29 15.51 11.07
CA LEU A 313 -6.99 16.56 12.05
C LEU A 313 -6.05 16.09 13.16
N PHE A 314 -5.46 14.90 13.03
CA PHE A 314 -4.51 14.32 13.97
C PHE A 314 -5.07 14.10 15.38
N LEU A 315 -6.38 13.84 15.53
CA LEU A 315 -6.94 13.58 16.86
C LEU A 315 -6.52 12.22 17.43
N ASN A 316 -6.21 11.26 16.55
CA ASN A 316 -5.60 9.97 16.82
C ASN A 316 -4.06 10.04 16.95
N HIS A 317 -3.54 11.03 17.69
CA HIS A 317 -2.16 11.57 17.64
C HIS A 317 -1.03 10.53 17.59
N PHE A 318 -1.19 9.40 18.29
CA PHE A 318 -0.15 8.36 18.41
C PHE A 318 -0.31 7.21 17.43
N ASP A 319 -1.44 7.10 16.74
CA ASP A 319 -1.68 6.01 15.82
C ASP A 319 -0.80 6.14 14.56
N GLY A 320 -0.33 5.00 14.08
CA GLY A 320 0.54 4.96 12.91
C GLY A 320 1.67 3.96 13.01
N LEU A 321 2.45 3.92 11.92
CA LEU A 321 3.67 3.15 11.82
C LEU A 321 4.88 4.06 12.02
N TYR A 322 5.66 3.80 13.06
CA TYR A 322 6.94 4.44 13.32
C TYR A 322 8.07 3.53 12.87
N GLY A 323 9.11 4.08 12.26
CA GLY A 323 10.28 3.30 11.92
C GLY A 323 11.60 4.05 11.92
N LEU A 324 12.64 3.29 12.26
CA LEU A 324 14.04 3.70 12.23
C LEU A 324 14.82 2.68 11.40
N SER A 325 15.19 3.09 10.19
CA SER A 325 16.02 2.32 9.28
C SER A 325 17.44 2.85 9.28
N TRP A 326 18.42 1.98 9.55
CA TRP A 326 19.83 2.30 9.57
C TRP A 326 20.60 1.42 8.59
N SER A 327 21.12 2.03 7.53
CA SER A 327 22.08 1.41 6.63
C SER A 327 23.49 1.57 7.21
N LEU A 328 24.12 0.44 7.53
CA LEU A 328 25.38 0.39 8.26
C LEU A 328 26.58 0.61 7.34
N PRO A 329 27.71 1.13 7.87
CA PRO A 329 28.96 1.19 7.13
C PRO A 329 29.41 -0.20 6.65
N HIS A 330 29.94 -0.26 5.43
CA HIS A 330 30.56 -1.48 4.93
C HIS A 330 31.85 -1.78 5.72
N ALA A 331 31.91 -2.93 6.39
CA ALA A 331 33.17 -3.50 6.84
C ALA A 331 33.82 -4.22 5.65
N TYR A 332 35.10 -3.95 5.40
CA TYR A 332 35.83 -4.45 4.24
C TYR A 332 36.15 -5.95 4.28
N ASP A 333 35.73 -6.69 5.31
CA ASP A 333 36.18 -8.08 5.49
C ASP A 333 35.11 -9.04 6.06
N LYS A 334 35.14 -10.26 5.51
CA LYS A 334 34.45 -11.53 5.88
C LYS A 334 32.98 -11.81 5.49
N SER A 335 32.74 -13.12 5.44
CA SER A 335 31.68 -13.91 4.77
C SER A 335 30.25 -13.73 5.29
N THR A 336 30.03 -12.87 6.29
CA THR A 336 28.70 -12.58 6.84
C THR A 336 28.60 -11.08 7.08
N ARG A 337 27.64 -10.42 6.44
CA ARG A 337 27.53 -8.95 6.41
C ARG A 337 26.19 -8.49 6.97
N LEU A 338 26.22 -7.69 8.03
CA LEU A 338 25.07 -6.95 8.50
C LEU A 338 25.00 -5.60 7.77
N ASN A 339 24.10 -5.48 6.80
CA ASN A 339 24.02 -4.29 5.95
C ASN A 339 23.05 -3.23 6.48
N LYS A 340 22.03 -3.66 7.21
CA LYS A 340 20.90 -2.81 7.56
C LYS A 340 20.17 -3.32 8.79
N LEU A 341 19.70 -2.39 9.61
CA LEU A 341 18.83 -2.64 10.74
C LEU A 341 17.55 -1.83 10.55
N LEU A 342 16.41 -2.43 10.91
CA LEU A 342 15.12 -1.75 10.93
C LEU A 342 14.45 -2.03 12.27
N PHE A 343 13.95 -0.97 12.89
CA PHE A 343 13.05 -1.04 14.04
C PHE A 343 11.72 -0.41 13.64
N GLU A 344 10.62 -1.16 13.74
CA GLU A 344 9.27 -0.69 13.47
C GLU A 344 8.38 -0.85 14.70
N PHE A 345 7.51 0.13 14.92
CA PHE A 345 6.47 0.10 15.94
C PHE A 345 5.15 0.57 15.32
N LEU A 346 4.12 -0.27 15.39
CA LEU A 346 2.79 0.01 14.89
C LEU A 346 1.81 0.09 16.07
N THR A 347 1.00 1.15 16.10
CA THR A 347 -0.11 1.28 17.04
C THR A 347 -1.35 1.81 16.32
N THR A 348 -2.51 1.28 16.71
CA THR A 348 -3.83 1.60 16.18
C THR A 348 -4.86 1.63 17.32
N ASN A 349 -4.40 2.02 18.51
CA ASN A 349 -5.13 1.89 19.77
C ASN A 349 -5.88 3.17 20.15
N ASP A 350 -5.43 4.34 19.67
CA ASP A 350 -6.00 5.63 20.07
C ASP A 350 -7.35 5.85 19.40
N GLN A 351 -7.45 5.65 18.07
CA GLN A 351 -8.68 5.72 17.27
C GLN A 351 -9.54 6.96 17.56
N ALA A 352 -8.88 8.09 17.83
CA ALA A 352 -9.49 9.35 18.26
C ALA A 352 -10.41 9.24 19.51
N GLY A 353 -10.16 8.24 20.36
CA GLY A 353 -10.92 7.94 21.58
C GLY A 353 -11.73 6.65 21.50
N SER A 354 -12.33 6.23 22.61
CA SER A 354 -13.06 4.95 22.71
C SER A 354 -14.55 5.02 22.38
N THR A 355 -15.08 6.22 22.09
CA THR A 355 -16.53 6.44 21.95
C THR A 355 -16.89 7.12 20.64
N PHE A 356 -17.80 6.50 19.90
CA PHE A 356 -18.52 7.14 18.81
C PHE A 356 -19.71 7.93 19.40
N ASP A 357 -19.77 9.23 19.14
CA ASP A 357 -20.82 10.13 19.64
C ASP A 357 -21.33 11.00 18.49
N ILE A 358 -22.52 10.67 18.00
CA ILE A 358 -23.17 11.36 16.88
C ILE A 358 -23.38 12.88 17.11
N THR A 359 -23.33 13.33 18.36
CA THR A 359 -23.45 14.75 18.72
C THR A 359 -22.09 15.46 18.83
N ALA A 360 -20.99 14.71 18.91
CA ALA A 360 -19.66 15.25 19.01
C ALA A 360 -19.21 15.87 17.69
N ARG A 361 -18.40 16.93 17.81
CA ARG A 361 -17.81 17.63 16.65
C ARG A 361 -16.87 16.71 15.84
N PHE A 362 -16.26 15.74 16.50
CA PHE A 362 -15.39 14.72 15.91
C PHE A 362 -15.77 13.37 16.50
N GLN A 363 -15.72 12.34 15.66
CA GLN A 363 -16.02 10.98 16.07
C GLN A 363 -14.74 10.30 16.55
N GLY A 364 -14.85 9.45 17.58
CA GLY A 364 -13.82 8.50 17.99
C GLY A 364 -14.32 7.06 17.80
N GLY A 365 -13.46 6.08 18.08
CA GLY A 365 -13.75 4.69 17.76
C GLY A 365 -13.68 4.42 16.26
N ASP A 366 -12.69 5.01 15.58
CA ASP A 366 -12.50 5.00 14.12
C ASP A 366 -12.60 3.61 13.48
N ASN A 367 -12.34 2.54 14.24
CA ASN A 367 -12.50 1.15 13.83
C ASN A 367 -11.77 0.84 12.51
N TYR A 368 -10.51 1.26 12.43
CA TYR A 368 -9.72 1.24 11.20
C TYR A 368 -9.86 -0.06 10.40
N PHE A 369 -9.84 0.10 9.08
CA PHE A 369 -9.86 -0.93 8.05
C PHE A 369 -11.20 -1.66 7.93
N ASN A 370 -12.22 -1.24 8.68
CA ASN A 370 -13.59 -1.75 8.59
C ASN A 370 -14.51 -0.74 7.91
N HIS A 371 -15.46 -1.23 7.12
CA HIS A 371 -16.41 -0.36 6.45
C HIS A 371 -17.76 -1.06 6.22
N SER A 372 -18.87 -0.38 6.53
CA SER A 372 -20.22 -0.96 6.47
C SER A 372 -20.64 -1.37 5.06
N GLN A 373 -20.21 -0.62 4.04
CA GLN A 373 -20.47 -0.97 2.64
C GLN A 373 -19.44 -1.96 2.06
N TYR A 374 -18.19 -1.95 2.55
CA TYR A 374 -17.07 -2.75 2.01
C TYR A 374 -16.49 -3.64 3.11
N VAL A 375 -17.22 -4.72 3.41
CA VAL A 375 -16.99 -5.58 4.60
C VAL A 375 -15.65 -6.33 4.64
N GLN A 376 -14.85 -6.27 3.57
CA GLN A 376 -13.51 -6.90 3.49
C GLN A 376 -12.40 -5.91 3.09
N ALA A 377 -12.63 -4.59 3.18
CA ALA A 377 -11.70 -3.58 2.68
C ALA A 377 -10.27 -3.72 3.26
N GLY A 378 -10.13 -3.84 4.58
CA GLY A 378 -8.84 -4.05 5.24
C GLY A 378 -8.08 -5.31 4.82
N LEU A 379 -8.81 -6.41 4.58
CA LEU A 379 -8.23 -7.67 4.13
C LEU A 379 -7.62 -7.57 2.73
N ILE A 380 -8.13 -6.68 1.89
CA ILE A 380 -7.72 -6.56 0.49
C ILE A 380 -6.61 -5.53 0.32
N MET A 381 -6.66 -4.41 1.04
CA MET A 381 -5.63 -3.38 0.93
C MET A 381 -4.38 -3.72 1.75
N ILE A 382 -4.53 -4.45 2.87
CA ILE A 382 -3.45 -4.68 3.85
C ILE A 382 -3.17 -6.16 4.10
N ARG A 383 -4.17 -7.04 3.95
CA ARG A 383 -4.09 -8.49 4.22
C ARG A 383 -3.34 -8.78 5.55
N PRO A 384 -3.91 -8.36 6.71
CA PRO A 384 -3.25 -8.40 8.01
C PRO A 384 -2.98 -9.84 8.51
N LEU A 385 -2.27 -9.89 9.65
CA LEU A 385 -1.78 -11.08 10.35
C LEU A 385 -2.80 -12.22 10.49
N GLU A 386 -4.07 -11.91 10.74
CA GLU A 386 -5.16 -12.88 10.84
C GLU A 386 -6.44 -12.35 10.17
N PRO A 387 -7.13 -13.17 9.37
CA PRO A 387 -8.50 -12.89 8.95
C PRO A 387 -9.44 -13.29 10.10
N HIS A 388 -9.34 -12.63 11.25
CA HIS A 388 -10.45 -12.72 12.18
C HIS A 388 -11.60 -11.90 11.58
N TYR A 389 -12.70 -12.60 11.29
CA TYR A 389 -14.01 -11.98 11.15
C TYR A 389 -14.21 -11.10 12.39
N TYR A 390 -14.02 -9.80 12.24
CA TYR A 390 -14.52 -8.85 13.22
C TYR A 390 -16.03 -8.86 13.04
N PRO A 391 -16.80 -9.37 14.02
CA PRO A 391 -18.25 -9.38 13.89
C PRO A 391 -18.70 -7.94 13.72
N CYS A 392 -19.57 -7.70 12.74
CA CYS A 392 -20.36 -6.48 12.68
C CYS A 392 -20.92 -6.23 14.07
N ILE A 393 -20.57 -5.10 14.68
CA ILE A 393 -21.27 -4.63 15.86
C ILE A 393 -22.67 -4.25 15.36
N GLY A 394 -23.57 -5.22 15.44
CA GLY A 394 -25.00 -5.01 15.33
C GLY A 394 -25.49 -4.46 16.66
N ASN A 395 -25.79 -3.16 16.67
CA ASN A 395 -27.10 -2.58 17.03
C ASN A 395 -26.96 -1.07 17.19
#